data_AF-A0A9E4Z8Z1-F1
#
_entry.id   AF-A0A9E4Z8Z1-F1
#
_cell.length_a   1.000
_cell.length_b   1.000
_cell.length_c   1.000
_cell.angle_alpha   90.00
_cell.angle_beta   90.00
_cell.angle_gamma   90.00
#
_symmetry.space_group_name_H-M   'P 1'
#
loop_
_entity.id
_entity.type
_entity.pdbx_description
1 polymer ?
#
loop_
_entity_poly.entity_id
_entity_poly.type
_entity_poly.pdbx_seq_one_letter_code
_entity_poly.pdbx_strand_id
1 'polypeptide(L)' 'MQDTPLHFKTISQVAGLIETKQLSPVELTEAVLSRIDALDGRYKSYATVMGDQAMASARAAE' A
#
# COMPACT_ATOMS: atom_id res chain seq x y z
N MET A 1 -1.47 22.49 4.14
CA MET A 1 -1.57 21.42 5.15
C MET A 1 -0.84 20.23 4.57
N GLN A 2 0.14 19.67 5.27
CA GLN A 2 0.92 18.55 4.73
C GLN A 2 -0.02 17.33 4.63
N ASP A 3 -0.13 16.76 3.43
CA ASP A 3 -0.94 15.57 3.22
C ASP A 3 -0.35 14.40 4.00
N THR A 4 -1.14 13.73 4.84
CA THR A 4 -0.66 12.59 5.62
C THR A 4 -0.27 11.46 4.65
N PRO A 5 1.00 10.99 4.67
CA PRO A 5 1.44 9.90 3.80
C PRO A 5 0.56 8.66 3.96
N LEU A 6 0.33 7.91 2.88
CA LEU A 6 -0.57 6.74 2.86
C LEU A 6 -0.28 5.73 4.00
N HIS A 7 0.99 5.47 4.28
CA HIS A 7 1.41 4.51 5.31
C HIS A 7 1.20 4.99 6.77
N PHE A 8 0.73 6.22 6.98
CA PHE A 8 0.29 6.74 8.29
C PHE A 8 -1.24 6.90 8.39
N LYS A 9 -1.99 6.66 7.30
CA LYS A 9 -3.45 6.69 7.34
C LYS A 9 -3.98 5.41 8.03
N THR A 10 -5.10 5.54 8.72
CA THR A 10 -5.78 4.37 9.30
C THR A 10 -6.45 3.54 8.20
N ILE A 11 -6.75 2.28 8.49
CA ILE A 11 -7.44 1.40 7.55
C ILE A 11 -8.80 1.98 7.11
N SER A 12 -9.53 2.64 8.01
CA SER A 12 -10.81 3.29 7.70
C SER A 12 -10.64 4.49 6.77
N GLN A 13 -9.57 5.27 6.93
CA GLN A 13 -9.28 6.39 6.02
C GLN A 13 -8.93 5.88 4.62
N VAL A 14 -8.09 4.84 4.53
CA VAL A 14 -7.73 4.23 3.24
C VAL A 14 -8.95 3.61 2.56
N ALA A 15 -9.81 2.91 3.31
CA ALA A 15 -11.05 2.34 2.79
C ALA A 15 -11.97 3.41 2.19
N GLY A 16 -12.14 4.55 2.88
CA GLY A 16 -12.94 5.67 2.36
C GLY A 16 -12.34 6.29 1.08
N LEU A 17 -11.01 6.35 0.96
CA LEU A 17 -10.36 6.82 -0.27
C LEU A 17 -10.58 5.87 -1.44
N ILE A 18 -10.57 4.56 -1.20
CA ILE A 18 -10.87 3.54 -2.21
C ILE A 18 -12.34 3.61 -2.64
N GLU A 19 -13.26 3.67 -1.69
CA GLU A 19 -14.70 3.77 -1.97
C GLU A 19 -15.04 5.01 -2.81
N THR A 20 -14.38 6.14 -2.51
CA THR A 20 -14.54 7.40 -3.25
C THR A 20 -13.69 7.47 -4.52
N LYS A 21 -12.96 6.41 -4.88
CA LYS A 21 -12.06 6.32 -6.05
C LYS A 21 -10.97 7.40 -6.08
N GLN A 22 -10.61 7.95 -4.92
CA GLN A 22 -9.48 8.85 -4.76
C GLN A 22 -8.14 8.10 -4.65
N LEU A 23 -8.20 6.79 -4.42
CA LEU A 23 -7.06 5.89 -4.36
C LEU A 23 -7.50 4.53 -4.90
N SER A 24 -6.81 3.99 -5.89
CA SER A 24 -7.05 2.62 -6.35
C SER A 24 -6.41 1.59 -5.40
N PRO A 25 -7.00 0.39 -5.23
CA PRO A 25 -6.33 -0.74 -4.56
C PRO A 25 -4.94 -1.05 -5.14
N VAL A 26 -4.79 -0.98 -6.47
CA VAL A 26 -3.50 -1.17 -7.16
C VAL A 26 -2.49 -0.10 -6.76
N GLU A 27 -2.88 1.18 -6.79
CA GLU A 27 -2.01 2.29 -6.38
C GLU A 27 -1.56 2.18 -4.92
N LEU A 28 -2.47 1.77 -4.02
CA LEU A 28 -2.14 1.54 -2.62
C LEU A 28 -1.12 0.42 -2.47
N THR A 29 -1.34 -0.72 -3.13
CA THR A 29 -0.43 -1.87 -3.04
C THR A 29 0.96 -1.53 -3.59
N GLU A 30 1.03 -0.84 -4.73
CA GLU A 30 2.30 -0.37 -5.29
C GLU A 30 3.03 0.55 -4.32
N ALA A 31 2.34 1.54 -3.74
CA ALA A 31 2.94 2.47 -2.78
C ALA A 31 3.52 1.76 -1.54
N VAL A 32 2.84 0.72 -1.04
CA VAL A 32 3.34 -0.08 0.09
C VAL A 32 4.53 -0.93 -0.32
N LEU A 33 4.48 -1.62 -1.46
CA LEU A 33 5.59 -2.45 -1.94
C LEU A 33 6.85 -1.62 -2.22
N SER A 34 6.72 -0.45 -2.87
CA SER A 34 7.85 0.47 -3.07
C SER A 34 8.45 0.96 -1.75
N ARG A 35 7.62 1.17 -0.73
CA ARG A 35 8.10 1.54 0.60
C ARG A 35 8.88 0.41 1.28
N ILE A 36 8.43 -0.84 1.11
CA ILE A 36 9.15 -2.02 1.61
C ILE A 36 10.52 -2.09 0.94
N ASP A 37 10.57 -2.00 -0.39
CA ASP A 37 11.83 -2.03 -1.17
C ASP A 37 12.84 -0.97 -0.70
N ALA A 38 12.37 0.26 -0.46
CA ALA A 38 13.23 1.37 -0.04
C ALA A 38 13.79 1.24 1.39
N LEU A 39 13.13 0.50 2.29
CA LEU A 39 13.41 0.58 3.73
C LEU A 39 13.79 -0.76 4.38
N ASP A 40 13.30 -1.88 3.85
CA ASP A 40 13.42 -3.16 4.52
C ASP A 40 14.84 -3.74 4.46
N GLY A 41 15.68 -3.29 3.51
CA GLY A 41 17.11 -3.63 3.53
C GLY A 41 17.82 -3.20 4.84
N ARG A 42 17.35 -2.11 5.45
CA ARG A 42 17.84 -1.64 6.75
C ARG A 42 17.08 -2.27 7.92
N TYR A 43 15.75 -2.31 7.84
CA TYR A 43 14.93 -2.70 8.98
C TYR A 43 14.75 -4.21 9.14
N LYS A 44 14.92 -4.99 8.06
CA LYS A 44 14.81 -6.45 8.04
C LYS A 44 13.52 -6.93 8.72
N SER A 45 12.41 -6.23 8.46
CA SER A 45 11.11 -6.44 9.07
C SER A 45 10.27 -7.48 8.32
N TYR A 46 10.54 -7.73 7.03
CA TYR A 46 9.87 -8.76 6.25
C TYR A 46 10.78 -9.97 6.04
N ALA A 47 10.31 -11.16 6.43
CA ALA A 47 11.02 -12.41 6.12
C ALA A 47 10.92 -12.76 4.62
N THR A 48 9.72 -12.58 4.05
CA THR A 48 9.44 -12.81 2.63
C THR A 48 8.37 -11.81 2.17
N VAL A 49 8.63 -11.13 1.05
CA VAL A 49 7.67 -10.21 0.43
C VAL A 49 6.96 -10.92 -0.72
N MET A 50 5.63 -11.05 -0.63
CA MET A 50 4.78 -11.71 -1.63
C MET A 50 4.25 -10.71 -2.67
N GLY A 51 5.17 -9.99 -3.34
CA GLY A 51 4.85 -8.84 -4.21
C GLY A 51 3.85 -9.17 -5.32
N ASP A 52 4.12 -10.23 -6.09
CA ASP A 52 3.26 -10.62 -7.22
C ASP A 52 1.84 -10.98 -6.78
N GLN A 53 1.72 -11.68 -5.65
CA GLN A 53 0.42 -12.10 -5.10
C GLN A 53 -0.35 -10.91 -4.55
N ALA A 54 0.33 -9.98 -3.88
CA ALA A 54 -0.28 -8.74 -3.42
C ALA A 54 -0.83 -7.93 -4.61
N MET A 55 -0.05 -7.79 -5.68
CA MET A 55 -0.48 -7.10 -6.90
C MET A 55 -1.65 -7.81 -7.60
N ALA A 56 -1.66 -9.15 -7.64
CA ALA A 56 -2.77 -9.91 -8.19
C ALA A 56 -4.07 -9.68 -7.39
N SER A 57 -4.00 -9.68 -6.06
CA SER A 57 -5.15 -9.38 -5.20
C SER A 57 -5.65 -7.94 -5.37
N ALA A 58 -4.74 -6.97 -5.50
CA ALA A 58 -5.10 -5.58 -5.72
C ALA A 58 -5.88 -5.40 -7.03
N ARG A 59 -5.39 -5.99 -8.13
CA ARG A 59 -6.06 -5.96 -9.44
C ARG A 59 -7.43 -6.64 -9.44
N ALA A 60 -7.62 -7.66 -8.60
CA ALA A 60 -8.91 -8.35 -8.47
C ALA A 60 -9.95 -7.54 -7.65
N ALA A 61 -9.50 -6.55 -6.88
CA ALA A 61 -10.35 -5.68 -6.06
C ALA A 61 -10.71 -4.34 -6.74
N GLU A 62 -10.15 -4.08 -7.92
CA GLU A 62 -10.45 -2.94 -8.80
C GLU A 62 -11.83 -3.09 -9.47
#